data_AF-A0A0C2H098-F1
#
_entry.id   AF-A0A0C2H098-F1
#
_cell.length_a   1.000
_cell.length_b   1.000
_cell.length_c   1.000
_cell.angle_alpha   90.00
_cell.angle_beta   90.00
_cell.angle_gamma   90.00
#
_symmetry.space_group_name_H-M   'P 1'
#
loop_
_entity.id
_entity.type
_entity.pdbx_description
1 polymer ?
#
loop_
_entity_poly.entity_id
_entity_poly.type
_entity_poly.pdbx_seq_one_letter_code
_entity_poly.pdbx_strand_id
1 'polypeptide(L)'
;MSIERTDLHTFITATDGNAYTAVSKIPSDLGSPFLLLNSIGSIMGWLFADVKSPTAYNGFQLTGGLFNRTVTLHIGDRYQVSIRQKFSGRDIYHYFKATVFVSGTLPDVAPGAEIQFPDYEEEYRRERPGLVRSYTAMDIVLREGGETRTIRMTADQMIQYDECPHKKFDKDNAVVLHVKRVNVAYDVNEGIVRYGSRNYAQSVSPSSTSNEAQAEPGSHFERRHQSQAQQQVQNSAEISRDMCAEGQHVCTLPNMRCRPVSPSYRCECLPGYQAKRDQSSALGWSCQDLNECERGDHTCDHYAVCHNTDGSFTCQCRPGYTGDGHHCSSA
;
A
#
# COMPACT_ATOMS: atom_id res chain seq x y z
N MET A 1 24.16 5.30 14.13
CA MET A 1 23.08 5.20 15.14
C MET A 1 22.13 4.10 14.70
N SER A 2 21.73 3.20 15.61
CA SER A 2 20.75 2.14 15.35
C SER A 2 19.51 2.41 16.18
N ILE A 3 18.35 2.50 15.55
CA ILE A 3 17.06 2.55 16.24
C ILE A 3 16.48 1.15 16.20
N GLU A 4 16.21 0.56 17.36
CA GLU A 4 15.49 -0.71 17.46
C GLU A 4 14.07 -0.44 17.99
N ARG A 5 13.05 -1.02 17.33
CA ARG A 5 11.62 -1.00 17.72
C ARG A 5 10.93 0.38 17.70
N THR A 6 10.81 0.97 16.50
CA THR A 6 9.86 2.06 16.21
C THR A 6 8.48 1.52 15.85
N ASP A 7 7.42 2.19 16.30
CA ASP A 7 6.05 1.82 15.92
C ASP A 7 5.62 2.66 14.71
N LEU A 8 5.18 1.96 13.67
CA LEU A 8 4.62 2.54 12.45
C LEU A 8 3.11 2.42 12.48
N HIS A 9 2.41 3.55 12.43
CA HIS A 9 0.96 3.59 12.31
C HIS A 9 0.57 4.33 11.02
N THR A 10 -0.24 3.70 10.18
CA THR A 10 -0.78 4.32 8.97
C THR A 10 -2.29 4.39 9.05
N PHE A 11 -2.84 5.57 8.81
CA PHE A 11 -4.26 5.78 8.57
C PHE A 11 -4.51 6.10 7.09
N ILE A 12 -5.54 5.48 6.51
CA ILE A 12 -5.81 5.56 5.07
C ILE A 12 -7.29 5.80 4.85
N THR A 13 -7.62 6.77 3.99
CA THR A 13 -8.98 6.95 3.49
C THR A 13 -9.04 6.43 2.06
N ALA A 14 -9.36 5.14 1.91
CA ALA A 14 -9.30 4.43 0.63
C ALA A 14 -10.25 4.98 -0.45
N THR A 15 -11.28 5.75 -0.08
CA THR A 15 -12.25 6.32 -1.04
C THR A 15 -11.72 7.54 -1.79
N ASP A 16 -10.78 8.29 -1.19
CA ASP A 16 -10.40 9.63 -1.68
C ASP A 16 -8.92 9.71 -2.08
N GLY A 17 -8.20 8.59 -1.93
CA GLY A 17 -6.78 8.47 -2.26
C GLY A 17 -5.83 9.14 -1.25
N ASN A 18 -6.33 9.64 -0.12
CA ASN A 18 -5.46 10.23 0.91
C ASN A 18 -4.79 9.14 1.75
N ALA A 19 -3.49 9.28 1.94
CA ALA A 19 -2.67 8.39 2.77
C ALA A 19 -1.92 9.22 3.82
N TYR A 20 -2.04 8.80 5.08
CA TYR A 20 -1.38 9.44 6.23
C TYR A 20 -0.59 8.38 7.00
N THR A 21 0.72 8.59 7.12
CA THR A 21 1.61 7.69 7.85
C THR A 21 2.25 8.45 9.00
N ALA A 22 2.26 7.85 10.19
CA ALA A 22 2.95 8.34 11.37
C ALA A 22 3.98 7.30 11.83
N VAL A 23 5.22 7.74 12.00
CA VAL A 23 6.31 6.94 12.58
C VAL A 23 6.64 7.54 13.93
N SER A 24 6.43 6.76 14.99
CA SER A 24 6.64 7.21 16.37
C SER A 24 7.98 6.74 16.91
N LYS A 25 8.37 7.24 18.10
CA LYS A 25 9.63 6.93 18.79
C LYS A 25 10.86 7.33 17.96
N ILE A 26 10.76 8.43 17.22
CA ILE A 26 11.87 8.99 16.46
C ILE A 26 12.68 9.94 17.37
N PRO A 27 13.97 9.64 17.60
CA PRO A 27 14.87 10.52 18.35
C PRO A 27 14.95 11.94 17.76
N SER A 28 15.11 12.95 18.61
CA SER A 28 15.11 14.36 18.21
C SER A 28 16.21 14.74 17.22
N ASP A 29 17.36 14.08 17.29
CA ASP A 29 18.49 14.23 16.36
C ASP A 29 18.23 13.62 14.98
N LEU A 30 17.23 12.72 14.86
CA LEU A 30 16.84 12.10 13.61
C LEU A 30 15.51 12.62 13.04
N GLY A 31 14.71 13.33 13.84
CA GLY A 31 13.39 13.83 13.43
C GLY A 31 13.40 14.67 12.15
N SER A 32 14.22 15.72 12.11
CA SER A 32 14.35 16.58 10.92
C SER A 32 14.88 15.82 9.69
N PRO A 33 15.97 15.04 9.76
CA PRO A 33 16.42 14.21 8.63
C PRO A 33 15.38 13.19 8.15
N PHE A 34 14.56 12.63 9.04
CA PHE A 34 13.52 11.64 8.68
C PHE A 34 12.38 12.24 7.83
N LEU A 35 12.21 13.56 7.78
CA LEU A 35 11.25 14.21 6.87
C LEU A 35 11.56 13.93 5.40
N LEU A 36 12.82 13.65 5.05
CA LEU A 36 13.24 13.28 3.71
C LEU A 36 12.79 11.86 3.31
N LEU A 37 12.41 11.03 4.28
CA LEU A 37 12.04 9.62 4.06
C LEU A 37 10.54 9.43 3.79
N ASN A 38 9.90 10.38 3.08
CA ASN A 38 8.50 10.28 2.67
C ASN A 38 8.16 8.95 1.98
N SER A 39 9.14 8.32 1.31
CA SER A 39 8.97 7.00 0.69
C SER A 39 8.62 5.87 1.67
N ILE A 40 8.81 6.03 2.98
CA ILE A 40 8.29 5.10 4.00
C ILE A 40 6.76 5.04 3.91
N GLY A 41 6.10 6.21 3.85
CA GLY A 41 4.65 6.34 3.80
C GLY A 41 4.05 6.32 2.39
N SER A 42 4.79 6.76 1.37
CA SER A 42 4.26 6.93 0.00
C SER A 42 3.72 5.64 -0.63
N ILE A 43 4.23 4.48 -0.21
CA ILE A 43 3.73 3.17 -0.66
C ILE A 43 2.26 2.94 -0.30
N MET A 44 1.78 3.55 0.78
CA MET A 44 0.38 3.49 1.18
C MET A 44 -0.49 4.29 0.21
N GLY A 45 0.07 5.37 -0.36
CA GLY A 45 -0.53 6.13 -1.45
C GLY A 45 -0.67 5.30 -2.73
N TRP A 46 0.36 4.53 -3.10
CA TRP A 46 0.29 3.59 -4.23
C TRP A 46 -0.71 2.45 -3.99
N LEU A 47 -0.72 1.87 -2.78
CA LEU A 47 -1.60 0.76 -2.43
C LEU A 47 -3.08 1.12 -2.57
N PHE A 48 -3.45 2.33 -2.12
CA PHE A 48 -4.85 2.75 -2.00
C PHE A 48 -5.17 3.99 -2.82
N ALA A 49 -4.44 4.18 -3.93
CA ALA A 49 -4.73 5.23 -4.88
C ALA A 49 -6.16 5.10 -5.42
N ASP A 50 -6.79 6.25 -5.63
CA ASP A 50 -8.08 6.37 -6.30
C ASP A 50 -7.89 6.10 -7.81
N VAL A 51 -8.50 5.02 -8.34
CA VAL A 51 -8.27 4.56 -9.71
C VAL A 51 -9.23 5.25 -10.67
N LYS A 52 -8.68 5.98 -11.64
CA LYS A 52 -9.46 6.83 -12.56
C LYS A 52 -9.69 6.23 -13.94
N SER A 53 -8.87 5.25 -14.36
CA SER A 53 -8.97 4.62 -15.68
C SER A 53 -9.45 3.17 -15.57
N PRO A 54 -10.27 2.66 -16.52
CA PRO A 54 -10.81 1.29 -16.44
C PRO A 54 -9.75 0.17 -16.41
N THR A 55 -8.64 0.38 -17.11
CA THR A 55 -7.53 -0.58 -17.24
C THR A 55 -6.37 -0.31 -16.27
N ALA A 56 -6.40 0.82 -15.55
CA ALA A 56 -5.48 1.09 -14.46
C ALA A 56 -5.85 0.31 -13.19
N TYR A 57 -4.96 0.35 -12.20
CA TYR A 57 -5.11 -0.29 -10.91
C TYR A 57 -4.25 0.39 -9.85
N ASN A 58 -4.58 0.18 -8.58
CA ASN A 58 -3.71 0.51 -7.46
C ASN A 58 -2.94 -0.72 -6.97
N GLY A 59 -1.99 -0.50 -6.06
CA GLY A 59 -1.14 -1.58 -5.57
C GLY A 59 -1.89 -2.66 -4.81
N PHE A 60 -2.99 -2.33 -4.14
CA PHE A 60 -3.78 -3.31 -3.41
C PHE A 60 -4.52 -4.25 -4.37
N GLN A 61 -5.11 -3.74 -5.45
CA GLN A 61 -5.74 -4.55 -6.50
C GLN A 61 -4.73 -5.50 -7.17
N LEU A 62 -3.47 -5.08 -7.29
CA LEU A 62 -2.41 -5.88 -7.89
C LEU A 62 -1.88 -6.97 -6.96
N THR A 63 -1.62 -6.63 -5.69
CA THR A 63 -0.83 -7.49 -4.78
C THR A 63 -1.63 -8.09 -3.62
N GLY A 64 -2.87 -7.63 -3.40
CA GLY A 64 -3.62 -7.95 -2.18
C GLY A 64 -2.96 -7.47 -0.88
N GLY A 65 -1.96 -6.58 -0.97
CA GLY A 65 -1.16 -6.13 0.17
C GLY A 65 -0.14 -7.17 0.67
N LEU A 66 0.18 -8.20 -0.12
CA LEU A 66 1.23 -9.17 0.16
C LEU A 66 2.37 -8.99 -0.85
N PHE A 67 3.43 -8.30 -0.45
CA PHE A 67 4.56 -7.98 -1.33
C PHE A 67 5.79 -7.55 -0.54
N ASN A 68 6.95 -7.63 -1.19
CA ASN A 68 8.19 -7.04 -0.70
C ASN A 68 8.51 -5.82 -1.57
N ARG A 69 8.83 -4.70 -0.93
CA ARG A 69 9.32 -3.50 -1.60
C ARG A 69 10.73 -3.20 -1.15
N THR A 70 11.58 -2.84 -2.10
CA THR A 70 12.86 -2.19 -1.84
C THR A 70 12.87 -0.86 -2.58
N VAL A 71 13.18 0.23 -1.90
CA VAL A 71 13.45 1.53 -2.52
C VAL A 71 14.82 2.03 -2.11
N THR A 72 15.58 2.51 -3.08
CA THR A 72 16.86 3.17 -2.89
C THR A 72 16.68 4.65 -3.21
N LEU A 73 16.84 5.48 -2.19
CA LEU A 73 16.83 6.92 -2.30
C LEU A 73 18.26 7.43 -2.48
N HIS A 74 18.47 8.29 -3.46
CA HIS A 74 19.66 9.13 -3.56
C HIS A 74 19.25 10.57 -3.24
N ILE A 75 19.94 11.21 -2.31
CA ILE A 75 19.63 12.55 -1.80
C ILE A 75 20.86 13.44 -2.05
N GLY A 76 20.77 14.29 -3.06
CA GLY A 76 21.94 14.95 -3.65
C GLY A 76 22.98 13.93 -4.10
N ASP A 77 24.24 14.34 -4.12
CA ASP A 77 25.34 13.52 -4.66
C ASP A 77 26.03 12.62 -3.62
N ARG A 78 25.68 12.76 -2.34
CA ARG A 78 26.46 12.18 -1.23
C ARG A 78 25.72 11.16 -0.38
N TYR A 79 24.39 11.24 -0.35
CA TYR A 79 23.59 10.50 0.61
C TYR A 79 22.74 9.45 -0.10
N GLN A 80 22.71 8.26 0.48
CA GLN A 80 21.92 7.15 -0.03
C GLN A 80 21.22 6.45 1.14
N VAL A 81 19.94 6.14 0.97
CA VAL A 81 19.14 5.39 1.93
C VAL A 81 18.42 4.25 1.23
N SER A 82 18.54 3.03 1.75
CA SER A 82 17.75 1.88 1.35
C SER A 82 16.64 1.64 2.37
N ILE A 83 15.41 1.56 1.88
CA ILE A 83 14.22 1.19 2.67
C ILE A 83 13.70 -0.13 2.12
N ARG A 84 13.65 -1.16 2.96
CA ARG A 84 13.05 -2.46 2.66
C ARG A 84 11.78 -2.64 3.48
N GLN A 85 10.69 -2.96 2.81
CA GLN A 85 9.38 -3.14 3.44
C GLN A 85 8.82 -4.51 3.06
N LYS A 86 8.44 -5.29 4.07
CA LYS A 86 7.79 -6.60 3.90
C LYS A 86 6.34 -6.50 4.34
N PHE A 87 5.42 -6.52 3.38
CA PHE A 87 3.99 -6.50 3.64
C PHE A 87 3.46 -7.93 3.73
N SER A 88 2.74 -8.23 4.80
CA SER A 88 2.24 -9.58 5.12
C SER A 88 0.74 -9.74 4.86
N GLY A 89 0.12 -8.83 4.11
CA GLY A 89 -1.32 -8.76 3.96
C GLY A 89 -2.03 -8.28 5.23
N ARG A 90 -3.29 -8.67 5.37
CA ARG A 90 -4.10 -8.40 6.56
C ARG A 90 -3.86 -9.47 7.62
N ASP A 91 -3.70 -9.03 8.86
CA ASP A 91 -3.76 -9.92 10.02
C ASP A 91 -5.21 -10.26 10.39
N ILE A 92 -5.34 -11.00 11.49
CA ILE A 92 -6.61 -11.47 12.02
C ILE A 92 -7.51 -10.35 12.55
N TYR A 93 -6.93 -9.22 12.92
CA TYR A 93 -7.63 -8.01 13.34
C TYR A 93 -7.93 -7.08 12.16
N HIS A 94 -7.64 -7.53 10.93
CA HIS A 94 -7.82 -6.79 9.69
C HIS A 94 -6.89 -5.58 9.54
N TYR A 95 -5.82 -5.50 10.32
CA TYR A 95 -4.76 -4.52 10.10
C TYR A 95 -3.79 -5.01 9.03
N PHE A 96 -3.28 -4.09 8.21
CA PHE A 96 -2.19 -4.40 7.30
C PHE A 96 -0.87 -4.38 8.05
N LYS A 97 -0.18 -5.52 8.06
CA LYS A 97 1.13 -5.63 8.73
C LYS A 97 2.26 -5.40 7.73
N ALA A 98 3.13 -4.45 8.05
CA ALA A 98 4.37 -4.20 7.31
C ALA A 98 5.56 -4.14 8.26
N THR A 99 6.66 -4.81 7.91
CA THR A 99 7.94 -4.65 8.59
C THR A 99 8.84 -3.76 7.75
N VAL A 100 9.40 -2.70 8.36
CA VAL A 100 10.23 -1.70 7.66
C VAL A 100 11.66 -1.77 8.19
N PHE A 101 12.63 -1.83 7.28
CA PHE A 101 14.05 -1.73 7.56
C PHE A 101 14.62 -0.53 6.79
N VAL A 102 15.28 0.38 7.51
CA VAL A 102 15.92 1.56 6.92
C VAL A 102 17.41 1.49 7.21
N SER A 103 18.22 1.69 6.18
CA SER A 103 19.69 1.69 6.32
C SER A 103 20.30 2.67 5.33
N GLY A 104 21.34 3.39 5.74
CA GLY A 104 22.06 4.33 4.88
C GLY A 104 22.47 5.58 5.63
N THR A 105 22.71 6.64 4.88
CA THR A 105 23.16 7.94 5.39
C THR A 105 22.19 9.03 4.96
N LEU A 106 21.85 9.92 5.87
CA LEU A 106 21.03 11.10 5.62
C LEU A 106 21.88 12.38 5.70
N PRO A 107 21.49 13.45 4.98
CA PRO A 107 22.04 14.77 5.25
C PRO A 107 21.69 15.22 6.66
N ASP A 108 22.57 16.04 7.23
CA ASP A 108 22.24 16.79 8.44
C ASP A 108 21.23 17.90 8.10
N VAL A 109 20.20 18.03 8.95
CA VAL A 109 19.08 18.96 8.78
C VAL A 109 18.77 19.52 10.15
N ALA A 110 18.90 20.84 10.33
CA ALA A 110 18.69 21.45 11.63
C ALA A 110 17.27 21.23 12.16
N PRO A 111 17.12 21.22 13.50
CA PRO A 111 15.82 21.26 14.14
C PRO A 111 14.97 22.43 13.63
N GLY A 112 13.71 22.14 13.26
CA GLY A 112 12.75 23.14 12.79
C GLY A 112 12.89 23.55 11.32
N ALA A 113 13.77 22.92 10.55
CA ALA A 113 13.84 23.12 9.11
C ALA A 113 12.52 22.69 8.41
N GLU A 114 12.13 23.42 7.37
CA GLU A 114 10.96 23.12 6.55
C GLU A 114 11.39 22.37 5.29
N ILE A 115 10.79 21.20 5.04
CA ILE A 115 11.00 20.41 3.81
C ILE A 115 9.70 20.38 3.02
N GLN A 116 9.77 20.84 1.77
CA GLN A 116 8.66 20.87 0.84
C GLN A 116 8.92 19.96 -0.35
N PHE A 117 8.07 18.95 -0.51
CA PHE A 117 8.02 18.11 -1.70
C PHE A 117 7.11 18.76 -2.76
N PRO A 118 7.48 18.70 -4.06
CA PRO A 118 6.57 19.10 -5.12
C PRO A 118 5.43 18.08 -5.27
N ASP A 119 4.40 18.43 -6.03
CA ASP A 119 3.54 17.43 -6.64
C ASP A 119 4.34 16.71 -7.73
N TYR A 120 4.21 15.39 -7.82
CA TYR A 120 4.98 14.58 -8.78
C TYR A 120 4.18 13.40 -9.31
N GLU A 121 4.78 12.71 -10.30
CA GLU A 121 4.24 11.52 -10.91
C GLU A 121 5.27 10.38 -10.80
N GLU A 122 4.75 9.17 -10.65
CA GLU A 122 5.54 7.93 -10.64
C GLU A 122 4.91 6.95 -11.62
N GLU A 123 5.65 6.55 -12.65
CA GLU A 123 5.23 5.45 -13.50
C GLU A 123 5.62 4.12 -12.83
N TYR A 124 4.63 3.28 -12.56
CA TYR A 124 4.82 1.91 -12.08
C TYR A 124 4.64 0.96 -13.27
N ARG A 125 5.71 0.27 -13.65
CA ARG A 125 5.73 -0.67 -14.77
C ARG A 125 5.86 -2.10 -14.28
N ARG A 126 4.91 -2.94 -14.65
CA ARG A 126 4.98 -4.40 -14.50
C ARG A 126 5.89 -4.96 -15.59
N GLU A 127 7.13 -5.29 -15.23
CA GLU A 127 8.12 -5.81 -16.18
C GLU A 127 7.85 -7.28 -16.54
N ARG A 128 7.36 -8.05 -15.57
CA ARG A 128 7.01 -9.47 -15.72
C ARG A 128 6.05 -9.86 -14.58
N PRO A 129 5.43 -11.06 -14.64
CA PRO A 129 4.62 -11.55 -13.53
C PRO A 129 5.37 -11.48 -12.19
N GLY A 130 4.73 -10.85 -11.20
CA GLY A 130 5.25 -10.70 -9.84
C GLY A 130 6.36 -9.67 -9.65
N LEU A 131 6.64 -8.82 -10.65
CA LEU A 131 7.66 -7.78 -10.56
C LEU A 131 7.18 -6.45 -11.15
N VAL A 132 7.17 -5.42 -10.31
CA VAL A 132 6.94 -4.03 -10.70
C VAL A 132 8.17 -3.18 -10.37
N ARG A 133 8.50 -2.25 -11.26
CA ARG A 133 9.54 -1.24 -11.06
C ARG A 133 9.01 0.16 -11.28
N SER A 134 9.62 1.11 -10.58
CA SER A 134 9.39 2.53 -10.79
C SER A 134 10.67 3.30 -10.49
N TYR A 135 10.91 4.34 -11.27
CA TYR A 135 11.97 5.31 -11.04
C TYR A 135 11.36 6.70 -11.10
N THR A 136 11.64 7.52 -10.11
CA THR A 136 11.25 8.92 -10.10
C THR A 136 12.38 9.81 -9.62
N ALA A 137 12.36 11.06 -10.06
CA ALA A 137 13.33 12.06 -9.68
C ALA A 137 12.63 13.40 -9.47
N MET A 138 12.90 14.04 -8.34
CA MET A 138 12.20 15.23 -7.89
C MET A 138 13.18 16.19 -7.21
N ASP A 139 12.83 17.47 -7.26
CA ASP A 139 13.58 18.53 -6.60
C ASP A 139 12.80 18.98 -5.37
N ILE A 140 13.34 18.68 -4.19
CA ILE A 140 12.73 19.10 -2.92
C ILE A 140 13.32 20.44 -2.47
N VAL A 141 12.50 21.25 -1.81
CA VAL A 141 12.94 22.54 -1.25
C VAL A 141 13.17 22.36 0.24
N LEU A 142 14.34 22.76 0.72
CA LEU A 142 14.72 22.77 2.14
C LEU A 142 14.97 24.21 2.58
N ARG A 143 14.25 24.66 3.61
CA ARG A 143 14.41 25.98 4.23
C ARG A 143 14.91 25.86 5.65
N GLU A 144 16.02 26.50 5.95
CA GLU A 144 16.76 26.33 7.20
C GLU A 144 17.60 27.58 7.48
N GLY A 145 17.51 28.15 8.69
CA GLY A 145 18.32 29.32 9.06
C GLY A 145 18.13 30.57 8.19
N GLY A 146 17.00 30.69 7.48
CA GLY A 146 16.73 31.76 6.52
C GLY A 146 17.29 31.52 5.11
N GLU A 147 18.01 30.42 4.89
CA GLU A 147 18.48 29.99 3.57
C GLU A 147 17.46 29.01 2.95
N THR A 148 17.31 29.07 1.62
CA THR A 148 16.50 28.14 0.84
C THR A 148 17.40 27.43 -0.16
N ARG A 149 17.42 26.10 -0.11
CA ARG A 149 18.19 25.26 -1.04
C ARG A 149 17.29 24.19 -1.66
N THR A 150 17.62 23.81 -2.89
CA THR A 150 16.97 22.71 -3.59
C THR A 150 17.87 21.48 -3.54
N ILE A 151 17.30 20.32 -3.21
CA ILE A 151 18.02 19.05 -3.20
C ILE A 151 17.36 18.12 -4.23
N ARG A 152 18.16 17.63 -5.18
CA ARG A 152 17.73 16.57 -6.10
C ARG A 152 17.58 15.27 -5.33
N MET A 153 16.43 14.64 -5.43
CA MET A 153 16.18 13.32 -4.89
C MET A 153 15.75 12.37 -6.00
N THR A 154 16.27 11.15 -5.98
CA THR A 154 15.81 10.06 -6.84
C THR A 154 15.35 8.88 -6.00
N ALA A 155 14.31 8.21 -6.47
CA ALA A 155 13.80 6.99 -5.86
C ALA A 155 13.74 5.90 -6.93
N ASP A 156 14.59 4.88 -6.78
CA ASP A 156 14.55 3.65 -7.55
C ASP A 156 13.90 2.57 -6.70
N GLN A 157 12.77 2.03 -7.15
CA GLN A 157 12.01 1.07 -6.37
C GLN A 157 11.60 -0.16 -7.16
N MET A 158 11.63 -1.28 -6.44
CA MET A 158 11.27 -2.60 -6.92
C MET A 158 10.25 -3.21 -5.96
N ILE A 159 9.17 -3.74 -6.53
CA ILE A 159 8.09 -4.42 -5.81
C ILE A 159 7.98 -5.85 -6.33
N GLN A 160 8.07 -6.82 -5.42
CA GLN A 160 7.97 -8.25 -5.70
C GLN A 160 6.75 -8.84 -5.01
N TYR A 161 5.93 -9.58 -5.74
CA TYR A 161 4.70 -10.19 -5.23
C TYR A 161 4.39 -11.48 -6.00
N ASP A 162 3.47 -12.28 -5.48
CA ASP A 162 3.05 -13.51 -6.13
C ASP A 162 1.80 -13.27 -6.99
N GLU A 163 1.80 -13.84 -8.19
CA GLU A 163 0.65 -13.84 -9.10
C GLU A 163 0.11 -15.25 -9.28
N CYS A 164 -1.23 -15.37 -9.41
CA CYS A 164 -1.85 -16.64 -9.77
C CYS A 164 -1.52 -17.01 -11.23
N PRO A 165 -0.81 -18.12 -11.50
CA PRO A 165 -0.38 -18.49 -12.86
C PRO A 165 -1.53 -18.73 -13.84
N HIS A 166 -2.73 -19.00 -13.33
CA HIS A 166 -3.92 -19.30 -14.13
C HIS A 166 -4.79 -18.07 -14.40
N LYS A 167 -4.53 -16.94 -13.72
CA LYS A 167 -5.27 -15.70 -13.95
C LYS A 167 -4.60 -14.92 -15.07
N LYS A 168 -5.32 -14.71 -16.18
CA LYS A 168 -4.86 -13.80 -17.23
C LYS A 168 -4.78 -12.38 -16.68
N PHE A 169 -3.66 -11.71 -16.91
CA PHE A 169 -3.52 -10.28 -16.62
C PHE A 169 -4.14 -9.47 -17.77
N ASP A 170 -5.18 -8.70 -17.45
CA ASP A 170 -6.02 -7.95 -18.39
C ASP A 170 -6.01 -6.43 -18.14
N LYS A 171 -4.99 -5.96 -17.40
CA LYS A 171 -4.77 -4.56 -17.04
C LYS A 171 -3.56 -3.97 -17.77
N ASP A 172 -3.35 -2.67 -17.62
CA ASP A 172 -2.21 -1.99 -18.24
C ASP A 172 -0.87 -2.47 -17.65
N ASN A 173 0.14 -2.68 -18.50
CA ASN A 173 1.49 -3.02 -18.01
C ASN A 173 2.16 -1.84 -17.31
N ALA A 174 1.67 -0.62 -17.49
CA ALA A 174 2.16 0.57 -16.81
C ALA A 174 1.00 1.45 -16.33
N VAL A 175 1.14 1.99 -15.13
CA VAL A 175 0.18 2.89 -14.49
C VAL A 175 0.94 4.10 -13.96
N VAL A 176 0.41 5.30 -14.20
CA VAL A 176 0.94 6.54 -13.63
C VAL A 176 0.22 6.82 -12.32
N LEU A 177 0.99 6.92 -11.23
CA LEU A 177 0.54 7.40 -9.94
C LEU A 177 0.80 8.90 -9.87
N HIS A 178 -0.25 9.69 -9.68
CA HIS A 178 -0.13 11.12 -9.44
C HIS A 178 -0.18 11.37 -7.93
N VAL A 179 0.90 11.92 -7.40
CA VAL A 179 1.06 12.23 -5.98
C VAL A 179 0.92 13.73 -5.79
N LYS A 180 -0.11 14.13 -5.05
CA LYS A 180 -0.50 15.53 -4.85
C LYS A 180 -0.52 15.90 -3.37
N ARG A 181 -0.29 17.18 -3.08
CA ARG A 181 -0.38 17.77 -1.72
C ARG A 181 0.49 17.01 -0.72
N VAL A 182 1.75 16.76 -1.09
CA VAL A 182 2.69 16.07 -0.22
C VAL A 182 3.02 16.95 0.97
N ASN A 183 2.86 16.40 2.18
CA ASN A 183 3.18 17.08 3.42
C ASN A 183 4.00 16.17 4.32
N VAL A 184 5.01 16.76 4.95
CA VAL A 184 5.85 16.09 5.94
C VAL A 184 5.94 16.98 7.18
N ALA A 185 5.87 16.39 8.36
CA ALA A 185 5.96 17.13 9.62
C ALA A 185 6.63 16.29 10.71
N TYR A 186 7.39 16.92 11.58
CA TYR A 186 7.98 16.29 12.76
C TYR A 186 7.50 17.00 14.01
N ASP A 187 6.91 16.24 14.93
CA ASP A 187 6.57 16.70 16.26
C ASP A 187 7.67 16.25 17.24
N VAL A 188 8.44 17.22 17.72
CA VAL A 188 9.57 16.97 18.63
C VAL A 188 9.12 16.53 20.03
N ASN A 189 7.93 16.96 20.47
CA ASN A 189 7.43 16.65 21.81
C ASN A 189 6.91 15.21 21.87
N GLU A 190 6.25 14.77 20.79
CA GLU A 190 5.73 13.42 20.67
C GLU A 190 6.76 12.44 20.08
N GLY A 191 7.83 12.94 19.46
CA GLY A 191 8.79 12.11 18.72
C GLY A 191 8.16 11.41 17.53
N ILE A 192 7.25 12.10 16.81
CA ILE A 192 6.46 11.54 15.71
C ILE A 192 6.77 12.26 14.40
N VAL A 193 7.16 11.50 13.39
CA VAL A 193 7.27 11.95 12.00
C VAL A 193 5.99 11.58 11.25
N ARG A 194 5.41 12.52 10.50
CA ARG A 194 4.17 12.36 9.74
C ARG A 194 4.42 12.59 8.26
N TYR A 195 3.86 11.73 7.43
CA TYR A 195 3.84 11.83 5.97
C TYR A 195 2.40 11.81 5.48
N GLY A 196 2.05 12.73 4.59
CA GLY A 196 0.71 12.86 4.03
C GLY A 196 0.74 13.12 2.53
N SER A 197 -0.20 12.53 1.79
CA SER A 197 -0.38 12.80 0.36
C SER A 197 -1.78 12.40 -0.12
N ARG A 198 -2.19 12.94 -1.27
CA ARG A 198 -3.35 12.49 -2.05
C ARG A 198 -2.89 11.82 -3.33
N ASN A 199 -3.45 10.66 -3.63
CA ASN A 199 -2.93 9.76 -4.67
C ASN A 199 -4.05 9.27 -5.58
N TYR A 200 -3.86 9.37 -6.89
CA TYR A 200 -4.74 8.75 -7.87
C TYR A 200 -3.95 8.07 -8.98
N ALA A 201 -4.49 6.97 -9.50
CA ALA A 201 -3.85 6.12 -10.51
C ALA A 201 -4.58 6.24 -11.85
N GLN A 202 -3.82 6.42 -12.93
CA GLN A 202 -4.31 6.56 -14.30
C GLN A 202 -3.50 5.70 -15.27
N SER A 203 -4.14 5.30 -16.37
CA SER A 203 -3.44 4.65 -17.48
C SER A 203 -2.41 5.61 -18.08
N VAL A 204 -1.30 5.06 -18.59
CA VAL A 204 -0.35 5.86 -19.37
C VAL A 204 -1.07 6.36 -20.63
N SER A 205 -1.32 7.66 -20.71
CA SER A 205 -1.84 8.24 -21.95
C SER A 205 -0.85 7.97 -23.08
N PRO A 206 -1.28 7.55 -24.28
CA PRO A 206 -0.40 7.58 -25.43
C PRO A 206 0.04 9.03 -25.62
N SER A 207 1.33 9.30 -25.44
CA SER A 207 1.89 10.63 -25.59
C SER A 207 1.48 11.20 -26.95
N SER A 208 0.80 12.35 -26.94
CA SER A 208 0.71 13.23 -28.08
C SER A 208 2.11 13.70 -28.44
N THR A 209 2.82 12.95 -29.28
CA THR A 209 3.88 13.52 -30.10
C THR A 209 3.23 14.54 -31.02
N SER A 210 3.36 15.81 -30.66
CA SER A 210 3.12 16.94 -31.54
C SER A 210 4.11 16.88 -32.70
N ASN A 211 3.65 16.42 -33.86
CA ASN A 211 4.25 16.78 -35.14
C ASN A 211 3.21 17.56 -35.94
N GLU A 212 3.50 18.85 -36.14
CA GLU A 212 2.84 19.70 -37.12
C GLU A 212 3.22 19.30 -38.55
N ALA A 213 2.29 19.59 -39.47
CA ALA A 213 2.36 19.52 -40.95
C ALA A 213 2.30 18.07 -41.52
N GLN A 214 1.40 17.72 -42.45
CA GLN A 214 0.94 18.42 -43.65
C GLN A 214 -0.47 17.95 -44.09
N ALA A 215 -1.24 18.86 -44.70
CA ALA A 215 -2.56 18.62 -45.28
C ALA A 215 -2.50 18.19 -46.76
N GLU A 216 -3.65 17.67 -47.23
CA GLU A 216 -4.17 17.55 -48.62
C GLU A 216 -3.99 16.19 -49.37
N PRO A 217 -4.87 15.82 -50.33
CA PRO A 217 -6.34 15.68 -50.20
C PRO A 217 -6.96 14.44 -50.91
N GLY A 218 -8.19 14.10 -50.51
CA GLY A 218 -9.25 13.58 -51.39
C GLY A 218 -9.28 12.08 -51.75
N SER A 219 -10.37 11.37 -51.39
CA SER A 219 -11.34 10.91 -52.39
C SER A 219 -12.57 10.23 -51.75
N HIS A 220 -13.71 10.55 -52.35
CA HIS A 220 -15.05 10.05 -52.12
C HIS A 220 -15.15 8.51 -52.11
N PHE A 221 -15.91 7.97 -51.15
CA PHE A 221 -16.85 6.89 -51.45
C PHE A 221 -18.08 6.98 -50.52
N GLU A 222 -19.20 7.41 -51.09
CA GLU A 222 -20.53 7.29 -50.48
C GLU A 222 -21.07 5.87 -50.71
N ARG A 223 -21.70 5.28 -49.69
CA ARG A 223 -23.12 4.86 -49.76
C ARG A 223 -23.60 4.18 -48.47
N ARG A 224 -24.59 4.85 -47.85
CA ARG A 224 -25.85 4.35 -47.28
C ARG A 224 -25.93 2.85 -46.91
N HIS A 225 -26.18 2.60 -45.62
CA HIS A 225 -27.31 1.76 -45.23
C HIS A 225 -28.06 2.37 -44.03
N GLN A 226 -29.36 2.18 -44.08
CA GLN A 226 -30.42 2.89 -43.37
C GLN A 226 -30.44 2.67 -41.85
N SER A 227 -30.95 3.71 -41.20
CA SER A 227 -31.74 3.72 -39.97
C SER A 227 -32.41 2.40 -39.60
N GLN A 228 -32.18 1.94 -38.36
CA GLN A 228 -33.20 1.55 -37.37
C GLN A 228 -32.52 0.93 -36.15
N ALA A 229 -32.48 1.68 -35.04
CA ALA A 229 -32.62 1.20 -33.66
C ALA A 229 -32.32 2.35 -32.68
N GLN A 230 -33.15 3.40 -32.71
CA GLN A 230 -33.39 4.15 -31.49
C GLN A 230 -34.38 3.33 -30.67
N GLN A 231 -33.89 2.56 -29.69
CA GLN A 231 -34.70 2.19 -28.54
C GLN A 231 -33.82 1.82 -27.34
N GLN A 232 -34.09 2.56 -26.26
CA GLN A 232 -33.84 2.24 -24.86
C GLN A 232 -32.40 2.44 -24.34
N VAL A 233 -32.13 3.71 -24.04
CA VAL A 233 -31.43 4.07 -22.80
C VAL A 233 -32.28 3.56 -21.63
N GLN A 234 -32.07 2.31 -21.23
CA GLN A 234 -32.53 1.82 -19.94
C GLN A 234 -31.40 2.07 -18.94
N ASN A 235 -31.75 2.82 -17.90
CA ASN A 235 -31.01 2.93 -16.64
C ASN A 235 -30.37 1.59 -16.27
N SER A 236 -29.07 1.43 -16.52
CA SER A 236 -28.28 0.40 -15.85
C SER A 236 -27.93 0.92 -14.46
N ALA A 237 -28.94 0.99 -13.59
CA ALA A 237 -28.66 0.68 -12.19
C ALA A 237 -28.28 -0.80 -12.20
N GLU A 238 -27.00 -1.11 -12.36
CA GLU A 238 -26.48 -2.45 -12.14
C GLU A 238 -26.95 -2.87 -10.75
N ILE A 239 -27.93 -3.79 -10.73
CA ILE A 239 -28.34 -4.46 -9.51
C ILE A 239 -27.08 -5.19 -9.05
N SER A 240 -26.42 -4.64 -8.02
CA SER A 240 -25.27 -5.25 -7.36
C SER A 240 -25.72 -6.60 -6.81
N ARG A 241 -25.56 -7.64 -7.62
CA ARG A 241 -25.97 -8.99 -7.28
C ARG A 241 -25.07 -9.52 -6.17
N ASP A 242 -25.62 -9.67 -4.97
CA ASP A 242 -24.86 -10.18 -3.83
C ASP A 242 -24.83 -11.71 -3.87
N MET A 243 -23.79 -12.24 -4.52
CA MET A 243 -23.57 -13.68 -4.64
C MET A 243 -23.37 -14.35 -3.27
N CYS A 244 -22.95 -13.62 -2.23
CA CYS A 244 -22.82 -14.15 -0.88
C CYS A 244 -24.20 -14.35 -0.23
N ALA A 245 -25.07 -13.35 -0.31
CA ALA A 245 -26.43 -13.43 0.22
C ALA A 245 -27.28 -14.50 -0.51
N GLU A 246 -27.04 -14.67 -1.81
CA GLU A 246 -27.71 -15.68 -2.64
C GLU A 246 -27.15 -17.09 -2.46
N GLY A 247 -26.07 -17.28 -1.69
CA GLY A 247 -25.39 -18.57 -1.52
C GLY A 247 -24.71 -19.08 -2.79
N GLN A 248 -24.50 -18.22 -3.79
CA GLN A 248 -23.90 -18.56 -5.08
C GLN A 248 -22.39 -18.36 -5.06
N HIS A 249 -21.72 -19.04 -4.14
CA HIS A 249 -20.28 -18.93 -3.95
C HIS A 249 -19.60 -20.24 -3.58
N VAL A 250 -18.31 -20.35 -3.86
CA VAL A 250 -17.50 -21.54 -3.52
C VAL A 250 -16.83 -21.44 -2.15
N CYS A 251 -17.15 -20.42 -1.35
CA CYS A 251 -16.60 -20.24 -0.02
C CYS A 251 -17.14 -21.29 0.99
N THR A 252 -16.74 -22.55 0.86
CA THR A 252 -17.27 -23.70 1.60
C THR A 252 -16.29 -24.40 2.55
N LEU A 253 -15.00 -24.04 2.51
CA LEU A 253 -14.00 -24.58 3.43
C LEU A 253 -14.19 -24.05 4.87
N PRO A 254 -13.75 -24.80 5.90
CA PRO A 254 -13.76 -24.35 7.29
C PRO A 254 -13.03 -23.01 7.48
N ASN A 255 -13.48 -22.26 8.49
CA ASN A 255 -12.87 -20.99 8.92
C ASN A 255 -12.78 -19.93 7.82
N MET A 256 -13.78 -19.90 6.94
CA MET A 256 -13.85 -19.00 5.81
C MET A 256 -15.22 -18.30 5.75
N ARG A 257 -15.25 -17.08 5.21
CA ARG A 257 -16.46 -16.30 4.95
C ARG A 257 -16.49 -15.73 3.54
N CYS A 258 -17.68 -15.56 3.00
CA CYS A 258 -17.90 -14.86 1.74
C CYS A 258 -17.98 -13.34 1.98
N ARG A 259 -17.33 -12.55 1.13
CA ARG A 259 -17.47 -11.08 1.07
C ARG A 259 -17.97 -10.65 -0.31
N PRO A 260 -19.05 -9.86 -0.40
CA PRO A 260 -19.52 -9.35 -1.68
C PRO A 260 -18.53 -8.33 -2.25
N VAL A 261 -18.23 -8.46 -3.54
CA VAL A 261 -17.29 -7.58 -4.28
C VAL A 261 -17.85 -7.39 -5.69
N SER A 262 -18.74 -6.41 -5.89
CA SER A 262 -19.40 -6.21 -7.18
C SER A 262 -18.42 -6.20 -8.37
N PRO A 263 -18.70 -6.92 -9.48
CA PRO A 263 -19.89 -7.74 -9.76
C PRO A 263 -19.78 -9.22 -9.31
N SER A 264 -18.97 -9.53 -8.31
CA SER A 264 -18.58 -10.87 -7.86
C SER A 264 -18.55 -10.99 -6.31
N TYR A 265 -17.77 -11.94 -5.79
CA TYR A 265 -17.47 -12.16 -4.38
C TYR A 265 -16.01 -12.57 -4.20
N ARG A 266 -15.53 -12.54 -2.96
CA ARG A 266 -14.26 -13.17 -2.57
C ARG A 266 -14.43 -13.99 -1.31
N CYS A 267 -13.65 -15.05 -1.18
CA CYS A 267 -13.58 -15.82 0.06
C CYS A 267 -12.41 -15.31 0.91
N GLU A 268 -12.68 -15.02 2.18
CA GLU A 268 -11.67 -14.59 3.16
C GLU A 268 -11.67 -15.56 4.33
N CYS A 269 -10.51 -15.79 4.95
CA CYS A 269 -10.47 -16.49 6.23
C CYS A 269 -11.17 -15.67 7.32
N LEU A 270 -11.75 -16.38 8.30
CA LEU A 270 -12.25 -15.76 9.52
C LEU A 270 -11.08 -15.14 10.30
N PRO A 271 -11.33 -14.11 11.14
CA PRO A 271 -10.37 -13.68 12.15
C PRO A 271 -9.81 -14.88 12.93
N GLY A 272 -8.50 -14.91 13.15
CA GLY A 272 -7.76 -16.02 13.75
C GLY A 272 -7.06 -16.94 12.75
N TYR A 273 -7.35 -16.79 11.46
CA TYR A 273 -6.90 -17.74 10.43
C TYR A 273 -6.20 -17.07 9.25
N GLN A 274 -5.25 -17.77 8.67
CA GLN A 274 -4.52 -17.36 7.46
C GLN A 274 -4.68 -18.38 6.34
N ALA A 275 -4.89 -17.87 5.12
CA ALA A 275 -4.91 -18.69 3.92
C ALA A 275 -3.53 -19.31 3.67
N LYS A 276 -3.47 -20.64 3.62
CA LYS A 276 -2.27 -21.40 3.23
C LYS A 276 -2.57 -22.32 2.08
N ARG A 277 -1.57 -22.54 1.25
CA ARG A 277 -1.66 -23.46 0.11
C ARG A 277 -1.96 -24.86 0.61
N ASP A 278 -2.99 -25.47 0.03
CA ASP A 278 -3.47 -26.78 0.40
C ASP A 278 -4.06 -27.43 -0.85
N GLN A 279 -3.25 -28.22 -1.53
CA GLN A 279 -3.64 -28.88 -2.77
C GLN A 279 -4.71 -29.97 -2.55
N SER A 280 -4.94 -30.38 -1.30
CA SER A 280 -5.99 -31.33 -0.97
C SER A 280 -7.37 -30.67 -0.86
N SER A 281 -7.43 -29.34 -0.73
CA SER A 281 -8.69 -28.60 -0.65
C SER A 281 -9.28 -28.33 -2.04
N ALA A 282 -10.61 -28.24 -2.11
CA ALA A 282 -11.33 -27.92 -3.35
C ALA A 282 -10.98 -26.54 -3.94
N LEU A 283 -10.41 -25.64 -3.14
CA LEU A 283 -9.98 -24.31 -3.59
C LEU A 283 -8.47 -24.20 -3.81
N GLY A 284 -7.69 -25.25 -3.52
CA GLY A 284 -6.22 -25.25 -3.59
C GLY A 284 -5.53 -24.50 -2.44
N TRP A 285 -6.30 -24.05 -1.45
CA TRP A 285 -5.86 -23.40 -0.21
C TRP A 285 -6.87 -23.65 0.90
N SER A 286 -6.45 -23.55 2.16
CA SER A 286 -7.32 -23.67 3.35
C SER A 286 -6.98 -22.59 4.36
N CYS A 287 -7.94 -22.30 5.25
CA CYS A 287 -7.73 -21.37 6.36
C CYS A 287 -7.14 -22.15 7.53
N GLN A 288 -5.85 -21.97 7.77
CA GLN A 288 -5.16 -22.56 8.91
C GLN A 288 -5.09 -21.54 10.03
N ASP A 289 -5.11 -22.06 11.26
CA ASP A 289 -4.87 -21.26 12.45
C ASP A 289 -3.61 -20.40 12.30
N LEU A 290 -3.72 -19.14 12.68
CA LEU A 290 -2.60 -18.22 12.72
C LEU A 290 -2.03 -18.22 14.13
N ASN A 291 -0.81 -18.71 14.32
CA ASN A 291 -0.19 -18.66 15.64
C ASN A 291 0.30 -17.24 15.97
N GLU A 292 -0.52 -16.42 16.64
CA GLU A 292 -0.14 -15.04 16.98
C GLU A 292 0.99 -14.98 18.00
N CYS A 293 1.13 -15.99 18.86
CA CYS A 293 2.21 -16.09 19.83
C CYS A 293 3.59 -16.22 19.15
N GLU A 294 3.70 -17.10 18.14
CA GLU A 294 4.93 -17.26 17.37
C GLU A 294 5.27 -16.03 16.53
N ARG A 295 4.24 -15.28 16.09
CA ARG A 295 4.41 -14.10 15.24
C ARG A 295 4.65 -12.81 16.02
N GLY A 296 4.45 -12.84 17.34
CA GLY A 296 4.44 -11.65 18.19
C GLY A 296 3.29 -10.70 17.87
N ASP A 297 2.18 -11.21 17.34
CA ASP A 297 0.98 -10.45 16.95
C ASP A 297 -0.08 -10.40 18.07
N HIS A 298 0.31 -10.78 19.30
CA HIS A 298 -0.57 -10.83 20.47
C HIS A 298 -0.53 -9.54 21.28
N THR A 299 -1.59 -9.30 22.07
CA THR A 299 -1.74 -8.14 22.94
C THR A 299 -1.52 -8.46 24.42
N CYS A 300 -0.90 -9.60 24.73
CA CYS A 300 -0.55 -9.96 26.12
C CYS A 300 0.36 -8.92 26.77
N ASP A 301 0.20 -8.74 28.08
CA ASP A 301 1.06 -7.91 28.91
C ASP A 301 2.53 -8.37 28.81
N HIS A 302 3.47 -7.44 29.01
CA HIS A 302 4.90 -7.76 29.04
C HIS A 302 5.24 -8.84 30.09
N TYR A 303 4.53 -8.82 31.22
CA TYR A 303 4.64 -9.81 32.29
C TYR A 303 3.66 -10.98 32.13
N ALA A 304 3.11 -11.21 30.94
CA ALA A 304 2.33 -12.38 30.61
C ALA A 304 3.07 -13.33 29.65
N VAL A 305 2.50 -14.52 29.50
CA VAL A 305 2.85 -15.56 28.54
C VAL A 305 1.67 -15.73 27.58
N CYS A 306 1.97 -15.73 26.28
CA CYS A 306 0.98 -16.00 25.23
C CYS A 306 0.82 -17.51 25.02
N HIS A 307 -0.42 -17.98 24.94
CA HIS A 307 -0.77 -19.35 24.61
C HIS A 307 -1.71 -19.37 23.40
N ASN A 308 -1.25 -19.95 22.30
CA ASN A 308 -2.02 -20.02 21.07
C ASN A 308 -3.22 -20.96 21.21
N THR A 309 -4.34 -20.62 20.58
CA THR A 309 -5.58 -21.41 20.55
C THR A 309 -6.17 -21.37 19.14
N ASP A 310 -7.01 -22.33 18.76
CA ASP A 310 -7.57 -22.34 17.39
C ASP A 310 -8.42 -21.07 17.12
N GLY A 311 -7.94 -20.24 16.20
CA GLY A 311 -8.51 -18.95 15.83
C GLY A 311 -8.26 -17.80 16.80
N SER A 312 -7.41 -17.95 17.82
CA SER A 312 -7.13 -16.90 18.80
C SER A 312 -5.91 -17.19 19.69
N PHE A 313 -5.74 -16.43 20.77
CA PHE A 313 -4.78 -16.75 21.83
C PHE A 313 -5.33 -16.36 23.19
N THR A 314 -4.68 -16.89 24.23
CA THR A 314 -4.91 -16.50 25.62
C THR A 314 -3.62 -15.96 26.24
N CYS A 315 -3.77 -15.07 27.20
CA CYS A 315 -2.64 -14.49 27.93
C CYS A 315 -2.72 -14.89 29.40
N GLN A 316 -1.60 -15.32 29.96
CA GLN A 316 -1.52 -15.69 31.37
C GLN A 316 -0.38 -14.93 32.04
N CYS A 317 -0.67 -14.21 33.14
CA CYS A 317 0.37 -13.52 33.91
C CYS A 317 1.44 -14.52 34.39
N ARG A 318 2.71 -14.10 34.32
CA ARG A 318 3.84 -14.88 34.80
C ARG A 318 3.76 -15.08 36.32
N PRO A 319 4.41 -16.12 36.86
CA PRO A 319 4.48 -16.32 38.31
C PRO A 319 4.98 -15.07 39.03
N GLY A 320 4.30 -14.68 40.12
CA GLY A 320 4.57 -13.44 40.85
C GLY A 320 3.78 -12.22 40.35
N TYR A 321 2.96 -12.38 39.31
CA TYR A 321 2.06 -11.36 38.80
C TYR A 321 0.61 -11.88 38.77
N THR A 322 -0.35 -10.97 38.93
CA THR A 322 -1.79 -11.26 38.87
C THR A 322 -2.49 -10.31 37.92
N GLY A 323 -3.55 -10.77 37.27
CA GLY A 323 -4.31 -10.00 36.31
C GLY A 323 -5.02 -10.88 35.28
N ASP A 324 -5.53 -10.25 34.22
CA ASP A 324 -6.24 -10.92 33.11
C ASP A 324 -5.31 -11.39 31.98
N GLY A 325 -3.98 -11.23 32.16
CA GLY A 325 -2.97 -11.54 31.16
C GLY A 325 -2.73 -10.42 30.14
N HIS A 326 -3.64 -9.46 30.02
CA HIS A 326 -3.46 -8.24 29.23
C HIS A 326 -3.01 -7.05 30.08
N HIS A 327 -3.29 -7.09 31.38
CA HIS A 327 -2.74 -6.23 32.40
C HIS A 327 -2.27 -7.09 33.57
N CYS A 328 -0.97 -7.12 33.82
CA CYS A 328 -0.38 -7.88 34.91
C CYS A 328 0.32 -6.94 35.89
N SER A 329 -0.08 -7.01 37.17
CA SER A 329 0.57 -6.29 38.27
C SER A 329 1.31 -7.28 39.18
N SER A 330 2.39 -6.84 39.81
CA SER A 330 3.05 -7.65 40.85
C SER A 330 2.04 -8.02 41.93
N ALA A 331 1.99 -9.31 42.27
CA ALA A 331 1.08 -9.87 43.26
C ALA A 331 1.42 -9.43 44.69
#